data_AF-A0A7S7PQR1-F1
#
_entry.id   AF-A0A7S7PQR1-F1
#
_cell.length_a   1.000
_cell.length_b   1.000
_cell.length_c   1.000
_cell.angle_alpha   90.00
_cell.angle_beta   90.00
_cell.angle_gamma   90.00
#
_symmetry.space_group_name_H-M   'P 1'
#
loop_
_entity.id
_entity.type
_entity.pdbx_description
1 polymer ?
#
loop_
_entity_poly.entity_id
_entity_poly.type
_entity_poly.pdbx_seq_one_letter_code
_entity_poly.pdbx_strand_id
1 'polypeptide(L)'
;MTMSVEQLWSLPETALIGAYAEARRRYAEKKFERDTQRARLEWMRAKLFVNTQGNVTERKMAVDVSEELARKGQEVREMTRDLDMLKIDVDVIDTMIRLRGAHGAPSVHEEAAEKPVEPEGE
;
A
#
# COMPACT_ATOMS: atom_id res chain seq x y z
N MET A 1 6.85 -1.17 4.27
CA MET A 1 7.20 0.04 5.03
C MET A 1 8.63 0.46 4.82
N THR A 2 8.81 1.53 4.04
CA THR A 2 10.13 2.11 3.74
C THR A 2 10.62 3.12 4.77
N MET A 3 9.75 3.58 5.68
CA MET A 3 10.07 4.55 6.74
C MET A 3 9.44 4.11 8.07
N SER A 4 10.11 4.32 9.19
CA SER A 4 9.54 4.05 10.52
C SER A 4 8.48 5.10 10.90
N VAL A 5 7.68 4.80 11.93
CA VAL A 5 6.66 5.74 12.44
C VAL A 5 7.31 7.01 12.97
N GLU A 6 8.44 6.90 13.66
CA GLU A 6 9.21 8.03 14.20
C GLU A 6 9.79 8.91 13.07
N GLN A 7 10.26 8.28 11.99
CA GLN A 7 10.70 8.99 10.80
C GLN A 7 9.55 9.74 10.15
N LEU A 8 8.39 9.11 9.99
CA LEU A 8 7.19 9.77 9.46
C LEU A 8 6.71 10.93 10.36
N TRP A 9 6.80 10.77 11.68
CA TRP A 9 6.39 11.80 12.65
C TRP A 9 7.29 13.04 12.58
N SER A 10 8.58 12.88 12.29
CA SER A 10 9.54 13.98 12.21
C SER A 10 9.58 14.69 10.86
N LEU A 11 8.93 14.15 9.82
CA LEU A 11 8.88 14.80 8.51
C LEU A 11 8.19 16.18 8.58
N PRO A 12 8.65 17.17 7.80
CA PRO A 12 7.86 18.37 7.52
C PRO A 12 6.52 18.01 6.88
N GLU A 13 5.48 18.82 7.12
CA GLU A 13 4.12 18.53 6.63
C GLU A 13 4.07 18.35 5.10
N THR A 14 4.76 19.20 4.34
CA THR A 14 4.84 19.09 2.87
C THR A 14 5.48 17.78 2.43
N ALA A 15 6.52 17.32 3.14
CA ALA A 15 7.18 16.04 2.86
C ALA A 15 6.27 14.86 3.22
N LEU A 16 5.49 14.96 4.30
CA LEU A 16 4.52 13.93 4.70
C LEU A 16 3.39 13.77 3.66
N ILE A 17 2.87 14.89 3.13
CA ILE A 17 1.87 14.88 2.04
C ILE A 17 2.48 14.28 0.77
N GLY A 18 3.73 14.63 0.44
CA GLY A 18 4.46 14.04 -0.68
C GLY A 18 4.61 12.52 -0.56
N ALA A 19 5.02 12.05 0.61
CA ALA A 19 5.14 10.62 0.92
C ALA A 19 3.80 9.89 0.80
N TYR A 20 2.71 10.51 1.26
CA TYR A 20 1.35 9.96 1.11
C TYR A 20 0.95 9.82 -0.36
N ALA A 21 1.17 10.86 -1.16
CA ALA A 21 0.83 10.86 -2.58
C ALA A 21 1.62 9.78 -3.33
N GLU A 22 2.91 9.63 -3.03
CA GLU A 22 3.74 8.58 -3.63
C GLU A 22 3.32 7.17 -3.20
N ALA A 23 3.07 6.94 -1.90
CA ALA A 23 2.59 5.66 -1.40
C ALA A 23 1.26 5.27 -2.05
N ARG A 24 0.33 6.22 -2.17
CA ARG A 24 -0.97 6.01 -2.83
C ARG A 24 -0.81 5.68 -4.32
N ARG A 25 0.12 6.35 -5.02
CA ARG A 25 0.43 6.05 -6.42
C ARG A 25 0.95 4.62 -6.58
N ARG A 26 1.95 4.22 -5.80
CA ARG A 26 2.54 2.86 -5.83
C ARG A 26 1.48 1.80 -5.53
N TYR A 27 0.63 2.03 -4.53
CA TYR A 27 -0.50 1.17 -4.20
C TYR A 27 -1.46 1.03 -5.39
N ALA A 28 -1.84 2.13 -6.04
CA ALA A 28 -2.75 2.12 -7.18
C ALA A 28 -2.17 1.37 -8.39
N GLU A 29 -0.90 1.61 -8.72
CA GLU A 29 -0.19 0.93 -9.81
C GLU A 29 -0.13 -0.59 -9.56
N LYS A 30 0.27 -1.02 -8.36
CA LYS A 30 0.31 -2.44 -8.00
C LYS A 30 -1.06 -3.08 -7.92
N LYS A 31 -2.08 -2.34 -7.48
CA LYS A 31 -3.47 -2.81 -7.48
C LYS A 31 -3.93 -3.11 -8.91
N PHE A 32 -3.67 -2.19 -9.84
CA PHE A 32 -4.03 -2.36 -11.24
C PHE A 32 -3.33 -3.58 -11.87
N GLU A 33 -2.04 -3.76 -11.56
CA GLU A 33 -1.28 -4.93 -12.00
C GLU A 33 -1.89 -6.24 -11.47
N ARG A 34 -2.18 -6.32 -10.17
CA ARG A 34 -2.80 -7.49 -9.53
C ARG A 34 -4.17 -7.79 -10.12
N ASP A 35 -5.02 -6.77 -10.29
CA ASP A 35 -6.37 -6.90 -10.83
C ASP A 35 -6.33 -7.40 -12.30
N THR A 36 -5.35 -6.92 -13.08
CA THR A 36 -5.11 -7.41 -14.44
C THR A 36 -4.72 -8.90 -14.45
N GLN A 37 -3.81 -9.33 -13.56
CA GLN A 37 -3.43 -10.73 -13.48
C GLN A 37 -4.57 -11.63 -12.99
N ARG A 38 -5.38 -11.13 -12.05
CA ARG A 38 -6.59 -11.84 -11.60
C ARG A 38 -7.57 -12.04 -12.75
N ALA A 39 -7.84 -11.01 -13.55
CA ALA A 39 -8.71 -11.13 -14.73
C ALA A 39 -8.16 -12.13 -15.76
N ARG A 40 -6.84 -12.13 -16.00
CA ARG A 40 -6.17 -13.11 -16.87
C ARG A 40 -6.33 -14.54 -16.36
N LEU A 41 -6.19 -14.76 -15.05
CA LEU A 41 -6.40 -16.07 -14.43
C LEU A 41 -7.84 -16.57 -14.63
N GLU A 42 -8.84 -15.73 -14.39
CA GLU A 42 -10.24 -16.11 -14.62
C GLU A 42 -10.51 -16.40 -16.10
N TRP A 43 -9.92 -15.61 -17.01
CA TRP A 43 -10.00 -15.89 -18.44
C TRP A 43 -9.38 -17.24 -18.81
N MET A 44 -8.22 -17.57 -18.25
CA MET A 44 -7.58 -18.87 -18.47
C MET A 44 -8.43 -20.03 -17.96
N ARG A 45 -9.04 -19.89 -16.77
CA ARG A 45 -9.98 -20.89 -16.23
C ARG A 45 -11.16 -21.11 -17.17
N ALA A 46 -11.79 -20.04 -17.63
CA ALA A 46 -12.91 -20.11 -18.57
C ALA A 46 -12.48 -20.76 -19.90
N LYS A 47 -11.31 -20.38 -20.42
CA LYS A 47 -10.78 -20.93 -21.67
C LYS A 47 -10.50 -22.43 -21.56
N LEU A 48 -9.90 -22.89 -20.47
CA LEU A 48 -9.66 -24.31 -20.23
C LEU A 48 -11.00 -25.06 -20.12
N PHE A 49 -11.94 -24.54 -19.34
CA PHE A 49 -13.27 -25.14 -19.19
C PHE A 49 -14.01 -25.33 -20.53
N VAL A 50 -13.97 -24.33 -21.40
CA VAL A 50 -14.65 -24.38 -22.71
C VAL A 50 -13.96 -25.33 -23.69
N ASN A 51 -12.63 -25.42 -23.64
CA ASN A 51 -11.85 -26.25 -24.57
C ASN A 51 -11.74 -27.71 -24.16
N THR A 52 -11.93 -28.03 -22.88
CA THR A 52 -11.99 -29.42 -22.40
C THR A 52 -13.30 -30.05 -22.84
N GLN A 53 -13.25 -31.26 -23.37
CA GLN A 53 -14.43 -32.05 -23.71
C GLN A 53 -14.94 -32.83 -22.49
N GLY A 54 -16.22 -33.19 -22.50
CA GLY A 54 -16.85 -33.96 -21.43
C GLY A 54 -18.04 -33.26 -20.79
N ASN A 55 -18.62 -33.90 -19.78
CA ASN A 55 -19.70 -33.30 -18.99
C ASN A 55 -19.17 -32.11 -18.15
N VAL A 56 -20.05 -31.40 -17.45
CA VAL A 56 -19.66 -30.23 -16.63
C VAL A 56 -18.68 -30.63 -15.52
N THR A 57 -18.87 -31.81 -14.92
CA THR A 57 -18.02 -32.31 -13.83
C THR A 57 -16.60 -32.59 -14.30
N GLU A 58 -16.44 -33.28 -15.43
CA GLU A 58 -15.13 -33.59 -16.04
C GLU A 58 -14.36 -32.32 -16.41
N ARG A 59 -15.05 -31.35 -17.02
CA ARG A 59 -14.46 -30.06 -17.39
C ARG A 59 -14.04 -29.25 -16.16
N LYS A 60 -14.86 -29.25 -15.11
CA LYS A 60 -14.52 -28.59 -13.84
C LYS A 60 -13.31 -29.25 -13.20
N MET A 61 -13.25 -30.59 -13.17
CA MET A 61 -12.12 -31.33 -12.64
C MET A 61 -10.83 -30.99 -13.39
N ALA A 62 -10.87 -30.90 -14.72
CA ALA A 62 -9.71 -30.51 -15.53
C ALA A 62 -9.18 -29.10 -15.18
N VAL A 63 -10.07 -28.16 -14.88
CA VAL A 63 -9.69 -26.82 -14.40
C VAL A 63 -9.06 -26.88 -13.01
N ASP A 64 -9.67 -27.63 -12.10
CA ASP A 64 -9.23 -27.71 -10.70
C ASP A 64 -7.86 -28.40 -10.54
N VAL A 65 -7.55 -29.40 -11.37
CA VAL A 65 -6.26 -30.12 -11.34
C VAL A 65 -5.15 -29.45 -12.15
N SER A 66 -5.43 -28.32 -12.82
CA SER A 66 -4.45 -27.64 -13.65
C SER A 66 -3.33 -26.99 -12.82
N GLU A 67 -2.12 -27.51 -12.96
CA GLU A 67 -0.91 -26.96 -12.29
C GLU A 67 -0.61 -25.52 -12.70
N GLU A 68 -0.82 -25.17 -13.98
CA GLU A 68 -0.59 -23.81 -14.46
C GLU A 68 -1.54 -22.81 -13.78
N LEU A 69 -2.83 -23.16 -13.68
CA LEU A 69 -3.83 -22.34 -12.99
C LEU A 69 -3.53 -22.24 -11.50
N ALA A 70 -3.06 -23.31 -10.87
CA ALA A 70 -2.64 -23.31 -9.47
C ALA A 70 -1.45 -22.36 -9.24
N ARG A 71 -0.41 -22.44 -10.10
CA ARG A 71 0.77 -21.55 -10.06
C ARG A 71 0.38 -20.09 -10.27
N LYS A 72 -0.43 -19.78 -11.30
CA LYS A 72 -0.92 -18.41 -11.52
C LYS A 72 -1.82 -17.91 -10.39
N GLY A 73 -2.62 -18.78 -9.79
CA GLY A 73 -3.35 -18.47 -8.57
C GLY A 73 -2.44 -18.12 -7.40
N GLN A 74 -1.31 -18.80 -7.26
CA GLN A 74 -0.31 -18.49 -6.25
C GLN A 74 0.36 -17.13 -6.50
N GLU A 75 0.76 -16.83 -7.74
CA GLU A 75 1.30 -15.51 -8.12
C GLU A 75 0.34 -14.37 -7.72
N VAL A 76 -0.97 -14.52 -7.99
CA VAL A 76 -1.97 -13.50 -7.60
C VAL A 76 -2.11 -13.35 -6.08
N ARG A 77 -1.93 -14.42 -5.31
CA ARG A 77 -1.93 -14.36 -3.84
C ARG A 77 -0.72 -13.60 -3.32
N GLU A 78 0.46 -13.85 -3.89
CA GLU A 78 1.69 -13.11 -3.55
C GLU A 78 1.55 -11.63 -3.88
N MET A 79 1.05 -11.29 -5.07
CA MET A 79 0.76 -9.90 -5.43
C MET A 79 -0.26 -9.23 -4.48
N THR A 80 -1.24 -10.00 -3.98
CA THR A 80 -2.22 -9.48 -3.02
C THR A 80 -1.56 -9.19 -1.67
N ARG A 81 -0.68 -10.07 -1.20
CA ARG A 81 0.12 -9.83 0.01
C ARG A 81 0.99 -8.58 -0.13
N ASP A 82 1.69 -8.41 -1.26
CA ASP A 82 2.51 -7.23 -1.52
C ASP A 82 1.66 -5.95 -1.52
N LEU A 83 0.47 -6.03 -2.11
CA LEU A 83 -0.49 -4.95 -2.12
C LEU A 83 -0.99 -4.58 -0.71
N ASP A 84 -1.20 -5.56 0.15
CA ASP A 84 -1.59 -5.34 1.55
C ASP A 84 -0.48 -4.60 2.32
N MET A 85 0.79 -4.95 2.08
CA MET A 85 1.93 -4.23 2.67
C MET A 85 1.97 -2.76 2.22
N LEU A 86 1.70 -2.48 0.94
CA LEU A 86 1.58 -1.11 0.43
C LEU A 86 0.37 -0.38 1.01
N LYS A 87 -0.74 -1.09 1.22
CA LYS A 87 -1.94 -0.50 1.83
C LYS A 87 -1.69 -0.06 3.26
N ILE A 88 -0.99 -0.89 4.03
CA ILE A 88 -0.55 -0.54 5.40
C ILE A 88 0.28 0.74 5.38
N ASP A 89 1.25 0.86 4.47
CA ASP A 89 2.07 2.07 4.35
C ASP A 89 1.21 3.32 4.09
N VAL A 90 0.22 3.22 3.18
CA VAL A 90 -0.74 4.31 2.91
C VAL A 90 -1.55 4.68 4.15
N ASP A 91 -2.06 3.69 4.89
CA ASP A 91 -2.94 3.90 6.04
C ASP A 91 -2.18 4.47 7.25
N VAL A 92 -0.93 4.07 7.45
CA VAL A 92 -0.08 4.65 8.50
C VAL A 92 0.21 6.12 8.20
N ILE A 93 0.55 6.47 6.95
CA ILE A 93 0.82 7.87 6.59
C ILE A 93 -0.45 8.72 6.67
N ASP A 94 -1.60 8.21 6.22
CA ASP A 94 -2.89 8.90 6.35
C ASP A 94 -3.24 9.15 7.82
N THR A 95 -3.06 8.14 8.67
CA THR A 95 -3.27 8.27 10.12
C THR A 95 -2.35 9.33 10.73
N MET A 96 -1.07 9.37 10.31
CA MET A 96 -0.10 10.35 10.74
C MET A 96 -0.52 11.79 10.40
N ILE A 97 -0.96 12.01 9.15
CA ILE A 97 -1.47 13.30 8.69
C ILE A 97 -2.65 13.75 9.54
N ARG A 98 -3.61 12.85 9.78
CA ARG A 98 -4.81 13.16 10.57
C ARG A 98 -4.48 13.48 12.02
N LEU A 99 -3.59 12.71 12.65
CA LEU A 99 -3.16 12.96 14.04
C LEU A 99 -2.46 14.32 14.17
N ARG A 100 -1.55 14.64 13.24
CA ARG A 100 -0.85 15.93 13.24
C ARG A 100 -1.79 17.10 12.95
N GLY A 101 -2.78 16.90 12.07
CA GLY A 101 -3.81 17.90 11.78
C GLY A 101 -4.78 18.14 12.95
N ALA A 102 -5.09 17.10 13.74
CA ALA A 102 -5.99 17.20 14.89
C ALA A 102 -5.31 17.79 16.15
N HIS A 103 -4.01 17.55 16.34
CA HIS A 103 -3.27 17.98 17.52
C HIS A 103 -2.38 19.22 17.30
N GLY A 104 -2.35 19.76 16.08
CA GLY A 104 -1.37 20.77 15.68
C GLY A 104 0.00 20.13 15.43
N ALA A 105 0.68 20.56 14.36
CA ALA A 105 2.02 20.07 14.07
C ALA A 105 2.98 20.46 15.21
N PRO A 106 3.91 19.58 15.63
CA PRO A 106 5.01 20.01 16.50
C PRO A 106 5.74 21.18 15.81
N SER A 107 5.97 22.26 16.55
CA SER A 107 6.66 23.45 16.04
C SER A 107 8.05 23.07 15.55
N VAL A 108 8.29 23.15 14.24
CA VAL A 108 9.61 22.86 13.63
C VAL A 108 10.56 24.07 13.78
N HIS A 109 10.25 25.03 14.67
CA HIS A 109 11.13 26.13 15.04
C HIS A 109 11.14 26.35 16.55
N GLU A 110 12.02 25.65 17.24
CA GLU A 110 12.68 26.18 18.45
C GLU A 110 14.19 26.15 18.19
N GLU A 111 14.61 26.97 17.23
CA GLU A 111 15.99 27.40 17.15
C GLU A 111 16.10 28.64 18.06
N ALA A 112 16.70 28.44 19.24
CA ALA A 112 17.31 29.43 20.12
C ALA A 112 16.75 30.87 20.07
N ALA A 113 15.66 31.13 20.79
CA ALA A 113 15.42 32.47 21.34
C ALA A 113 16.08 32.51 22.73
N GLU A 114 17.41 32.69 22.74
CA GLU A 114 18.14 33.12 23.91
C GLU A 114 17.48 34.43 24.40
N LYS A 115 16.79 34.36 25.54
CA LYS A 115 16.25 35.57 26.20
C LYS A 115 17.40 36.55 26.42
N PRO A 116 17.34 37.80 25.96
CA PRO A 116 18.25 38.81 26.46
C PRO A 116 17.95 39.00 27.95
N VAL A 117 18.96 38.78 28.78
CA VAL A 117 19.00 39.08 30.21
C VAL A 117 18.62 40.56 30.41
N GLU A 118 17.65 40.83 31.29
CA GLU A 118 17.40 42.18 31.79
C GLU A 118 18.61 42.65 32.62
N PRO A 119 19.15 43.85 32.40
CA PRO A 119 20.04 44.46 33.36
C PRO A 119 19.22 45.16 34.46
N GLU A 120 19.39 44.68 35.69
CA GLU A 120 19.07 45.45 36.90
C GLU A 120 19.93 46.73 36.97
N GLY A 121 19.31 47.85 37.37
CA GLY A 121 19.92 49.14 37.71
C GLY A 121 18.98 50.30 37.33
N GLU A 122 18.52 51.19 38.21
CA GLU A 122 19.10 51.77 39.45
C GLU A 122 18.17 51.71 40.68
#